data_AF-A0A2H0N029-F1
#
_entry.id   AF-A0A2H0N029-F1
#
_cell.length_a   1.000
_cell.length_b   1.000
_cell.length_c   1.000
_cell.angle_alpha   90.00
_cell.angle_beta   90.00
_cell.angle_gamma   90.00
#
_symmetry.space_group_name_H-M   'P 1'
#
loop_
_entity.id
_entity.type
_entity.pdbx_description
1 polymer ?
#
loop_
_entity_poly.entity_id
_entity_poly.type
_entity_poly.pdbx_seq_one_letter_code
_entity_poly.pdbx_strand_id
1 'polypeptide(L)'
;MPIKTFLYAIAGLNLLVLFLVFLGPKWYFISQTANLSLEQRSETDGSFDMPNQYKETYIVANQIRRHTRDNAMIFMPPGNRKDGSFRSATTQRLFPREIAFGDDKNFAELLNSQWGTRPTFFVFSNQWHPQYCTGKTIIPLGLPGFGMCPV
;
A
#
# COMPACT_ATOMS: atom_id res chain seq x y z
N MET A 1 -39.82 -35.96 1.38
CA MET A 1 -38.62 -35.86 0.50
C MET A 1 -37.57 -36.81 1.04
N PRO A 2 -36.93 -37.68 0.24
CA PRO A 2 -35.92 -38.60 0.74
C PRO A 2 -34.66 -37.84 1.19
N ILE A 3 -34.07 -38.27 2.31
CA ILE A 3 -32.91 -37.61 2.97
C ILE A 3 -31.76 -37.37 1.99
N LYS A 4 -31.50 -38.31 1.06
CA LYS A 4 -30.45 -38.17 0.05
C LYS A 4 -30.67 -36.98 -0.88
N THR A 5 -31.89 -36.74 -1.35
CA THR A 5 -32.21 -35.61 -2.22
C THR A 5 -32.08 -34.28 -1.49
N PHE A 6 -32.44 -34.25 -0.21
CA PHE A 6 -32.26 -33.08 0.65
C PHE A 6 -30.76 -32.75 0.83
N LEU A 7 -29.91 -33.76 1.07
CA LEU A 7 -28.46 -33.58 1.17
C LEU A 7 -27.83 -33.09 -0.14
N TYR A 8 -28.25 -33.63 -1.29
CA TYR A 8 -27.77 -33.15 -2.59
C TYR A 8 -28.20 -31.71 -2.87
N ALA A 9 -29.41 -31.32 -2.46
CA ALA A 9 -29.87 -29.93 -2.61
C ALA A 9 -29.02 -28.97 -1.77
N ILE A 10 -28.69 -29.33 -0.53
CA ILE A 10 -27.79 -28.54 0.33
C ILE A 10 -26.39 -28.45 -0.28
N ALA A 11 -25.83 -29.58 -0.73
CA ALA A 11 -24.50 -29.60 -1.35
C ALA A 11 -24.47 -28.72 -2.62
N GLY A 12 -25.48 -28.84 -3.48
CA GLY A 12 -25.62 -28.03 -4.69
C GLY A 12 -25.72 -26.53 -4.38
N LEU A 13 -26.51 -26.15 -3.38
CA LEU A 13 -26.63 -24.75 -2.95
C LEU A 13 -25.30 -24.20 -2.41
N ASN A 14 -24.58 -24.98 -1.60
CA ASN A 14 -23.26 -24.57 -1.10
C ASN A 14 -22.25 -24.39 -2.23
N LEU A 15 -22.21 -25.30 -3.21
CA LEU A 15 -21.35 -25.16 -4.38
C LEU A 15 -21.70 -23.92 -5.21
N LEU A 16 -23.00 -23.64 -5.36
CA LEU A 16 -23.45 -22.43 -6.06
C LEU A 16 -22.99 -21.16 -5.34
N VAL A 17 -23.13 -21.10 -4.01
CA VAL A 17 -22.65 -19.97 -3.20
C VAL A 17 -21.13 -19.84 -3.31
N LEU A 18 -20.38 -20.95 -3.22
CA LEU A 18 -18.92 -20.93 -3.36
C LEU A 18 -18.49 -20.35 -4.72
N PHE A 19 -19.18 -20.77 -5.79
CA PHE A 19 -18.89 -20.29 -7.13
C PHE A 19 -19.22 -18.81 -7.29
N LEU A 20 -20.41 -18.37 -6.88
CA LEU A 20 -20.86 -17.00 -7.11
C LEU A 20 -20.19 -15.98 -6.19
N VAL A 21 -19.91 -16.34 -4.94
CA VAL A 21 -19.41 -15.40 -3.93
C VAL A 21 -17.88 -15.35 -3.89
N PHE A 22 -17.19 -16.46 -4.18
CA PHE A 22 -15.74 -16.52 -4.03
C PHE A 22 -15.01 -16.77 -5.36
N LEU A 23 -15.35 -17.83 -6.10
CA LEU A 23 -14.58 -18.19 -7.30
C LEU A 23 -14.81 -17.24 -8.48
N GLY A 24 -16.07 -16.87 -8.73
CA GLY A 24 -16.47 -15.96 -9.81
C GLY A 24 -15.78 -14.60 -9.69
N PRO A 25 -15.88 -13.89 -8.54
CA PRO A 25 -15.18 -12.62 -8.32
C PRO A 25 -13.67 -12.71 -8.50
N LYS A 26 -13.03 -13.79 -8.03
CA LYS A 26 -11.59 -14.02 -8.23
C LYS A 26 -11.23 -14.20 -9.70
N TRP A 27 -11.97 -15.03 -10.44
CA TRP A 27 -11.72 -15.22 -11.88
C TRP A 27 -11.91 -13.94 -12.68
N TYR A 28 -12.98 -13.19 -12.38
CA TYR A 28 -13.21 -11.90 -13.00
C TYR A 28 -12.02 -10.96 -12.74
N PHE A 29 -11.58 -10.82 -11.49
CA PHE A 29 -10.42 -10.00 -11.14
C PHE A 29 -9.15 -10.44 -11.88
N ILE A 30 -8.86 -11.74 -11.92
CA ILE A 30 -7.69 -12.28 -12.65
C ILE A 30 -7.77 -11.93 -14.13
N SER A 31 -8.93 -12.10 -14.76
CA SER A 31 -9.10 -11.75 -16.19
C SER A 31 -8.89 -10.27 -16.46
N GLN A 32 -9.40 -9.38 -15.59
CA GLN A 32 -9.29 -7.94 -15.75
C GLN A 32 -7.87 -7.41 -15.49
N THR A 33 -7.09 -8.12 -14.68
CA THR A 33 -5.75 -7.71 -14.28
C THR A 33 -4.63 -8.51 -14.94
N ALA A 34 -4.96 -9.44 -15.84
CA ALA A 34 -4.00 -10.34 -16.48
C ALA A 34 -2.85 -9.60 -17.19
N ASN A 35 -3.14 -8.46 -17.82
CA ASN A 35 -2.15 -7.66 -18.56
C ASN A 35 -1.39 -6.65 -17.69
N LEU A 36 -1.76 -6.50 -16.41
CA LEU A 36 -1.10 -5.57 -15.50
C LEU A 36 0.18 -6.17 -14.93
N SER A 37 1.20 -5.33 -14.75
CA SER A 37 2.40 -5.71 -14.01
C SER A 37 2.07 -5.97 -12.53
N LEU A 38 2.95 -6.67 -11.81
CA LEU A 38 2.77 -6.91 -10.37
C LEU A 38 2.56 -5.60 -9.59
N GLU A 39 3.28 -4.56 -9.98
CA GLU A 39 3.17 -3.22 -9.40
C GLU A 39 1.78 -2.62 -9.63
N GLN A 40 1.31 -2.62 -10.88
CA GLN A 40 -0.02 -2.10 -11.22
C GLN A 40 -1.13 -2.92 -10.55
N ARG A 41 -0.99 -4.24 -10.45
CA ARG A 41 -1.96 -5.10 -9.75
C ARG A 41 -2.09 -4.73 -8.28
N SER A 42 -0.99 -4.39 -7.62
CA SER A 42 -0.99 -3.99 -6.20
C SER A 42 -1.71 -2.65 -5.95
N GLU A 43 -1.92 -1.84 -6.98
CA GLU A 43 -2.66 -0.57 -6.94
C GLU A 43 -4.15 -0.72 -7.30
N THR A 44 -4.63 -1.95 -7.53
CA THR A 44 -6.05 -2.23 -7.82
C THR A 44 -6.86 -2.46 -6.54
N ASP A 45 -8.20 -2.39 -6.64
CA ASP A 45 -9.11 -2.59 -5.51
C ASP A 45 -9.21 -4.04 -5.01
N GLY A 46 -8.53 -4.99 -5.67
CA GLY A 46 -8.66 -6.42 -5.38
C GLY A 46 -9.94 -7.04 -5.96
N SER A 47 -10.20 -8.31 -5.65
CA SER A 47 -11.46 -8.94 -5.99
C SER A 47 -12.55 -8.53 -4.98
N PHE A 48 -13.82 -8.57 -5.38
CA PHE A 48 -14.92 -8.17 -4.49
C PHE A 48 -14.96 -8.96 -3.17
N ASP A 49 -14.60 -10.25 -3.20
CA ASP A 49 -14.52 -11.12 -2.03
C ASP A 49 -13.24 -10.93 -1.19
N MET A 50 -12.25 -10.23 -1.73
CA MET A 50 -10.95 -9.97 -1.09
C MET A 50 -10.42 -8.58 -1.49
N PRO A 51 -11.06 -7.50 -0.97
CA PRO A 51 -10.68 -6.14 -1.32
C PRO A 51 -9.28 -5.80 -0.81
N ASN A 52 -8.56 -5.01 -1.59
CA ASN A 52 -7.20 -4.58 -1.27
C ASN A 52 -7.22 -3.39 -0.31
N GLN A 53 -6.98 -3.67 0.97
CA GLN A 53 -6.89 -2.65 2.02
C GLN A 53 -5.65 -1.73 1.91
N TYR A 54 -4.67 -2.10 1.07
CA TYR A 54 -3.40 -1.39 0.95
C TYR A 54 -3.21 -0.68 -0.40
N LYS A 55 -4.26 -0.59 -1.23
CA LYS A 55 -4.21 0.06 -2.55
C LYS A 55 -3.51 1.42 -2.50
N GLU A 56 -3.97 2.30 -1.63
CA GLU A 56 -3.39 3.64 -1.46
C GLU A 56 -1.93 3.61 -0.99
N THR A 57 -1.59 2.65 -0.12
CA THR A 57 -0.20 2.45 0.34
C THR A 57 0.71 2.04 -0.81
N TYR A 58 0.25 1.15 -1.68
CA TYR A 58 1.00 0.73 -2.86
C TYR A 58 1.17 1.88 -3.85
N ILE A 59 0.12 2.67 -4.11
CA ILE A 59 0.22 3.86 -4.98
C ILE A 59 1.36 4.78 -4.51
N VAL A 60 1.37 5.14 -3.22
CA VAL A 60 2.40 6.01 -2.65
C VAL A 60 3.79 5.35 -2.66
N ALA A 61 3.89 4.11 -2.20
CA ALA A 61 5.17 3.40 -2.13
C ALA A 61 5.79 3.14 -3.52
N ASN A 62 4.96 2.84 -4.53
CA ASN A 62 5.41 2.68 -5.91
C ASN A 62 5.97 3.98 -6.47
N GLN A 63 5.30 5.11 -6.19
CA GLN A 63 5.83 6.42 -6.60
C GLN A 63 7.15 6.75 -5.91
N ILE A 64 7.28 6.50 -4.60
CA ILE A 64 8.56 6.68 -3.89
C ILE A 64 9.65 5.81 -4.52
N ARG A 65 9.38 4.52 -4.77
CA ARG A 65 10.34 3.59 -5.36
C ARG A 65 10.78 4.02 -6.76
N ARG A 66 9.88 4.54 -7.59
CA ARG A 66 10.18 5.05 -8.94
C ARG A 66 11.12 6.27 -8.92
N HIS A 67 11.08 7.07 -7.87
CA HIS A 67 11.76 8.37 -7.80
C HIS A 67 12.98 8.40 -6.87
N THR A 68 13.25 7.32 -6.14
CA THR A 68 14.36 7.26 -5.17
C THR A 68 15.30 6.10 -5.47
N ARG A 69 16.56 6.23 -5.08
CA ARG A 69 17.55 5.15 -5.20
C ARG A 69 17.37 4.13 -4.08
N ASP A 70 17.87 2.93 -4.28
CA ASP A 70 17.76 1.83 -3.31
C ASP A 70 18.47 2.10 -1.98
N ASN A 71 19.49 2.95 -1.96
CA ASN A 71 20.20 3.37 -0.75
C ASN A 71 19.63 4.64 -0.10
N ALA A 72 18.47 5.12 -0.57
CA ALA A 72 17.85 6.32 -0.03
C ALA A 72 17.22 6.05 1.35
N MET A 73 17.21 7.07 2.20
CA MET A 73 16.46 7.08 3.45
C MET A 73 15.13 7.81 3.27
N ILE A 74 14.04 7.18 3.67
CA ILE A 74 12.70 7.71 3.52
C ILE A 74 12.09 7.96 4.90
N PHE A 75 11.79 9.22 5.20
CA PHE A 75 11.03 9.62 6.38
C PHE A 75 9.54 9.60 6.06
N MET A 76 8.82 8.71 6.71
CA MET A 76 7.39 8.44 6.48
C MET A 76 6.52 9.06 7.57
N PRO A 77 5.24 9.34 7.27
CA PRO A 77 4.23 9.59 8.30
C PRO A 77 4.16 8.44 9.34
N PRO A 78 3.64 8.69 10.56
CA PRO A 78 3.52 7.69 11.61
C PRO A 78 2.80 6.43 11.16
N GLY A 79 3.40 5.24 11.32
CA GLY A 79 2.97 3.96 10.77
C GLY A 79 1.69 3.36 11.36
N ASN A 80 1.10 4.03 12.35
CA ASN A 80 -0.06 3.56 13.11
C ASN A 80 -1.29 4.45 12.84
N ARG A 81 -2.26 3.93 12.10
CA ARG A 81 -3.58 4.57 11.95
C ARG A 81 -4.71 3.57 12.19
N LYS A 82 -4.72 2.83 13.32
CA LYS A 82 -5.84 2.02 13.84
C LYS A 82 -6.56 0.97 12.93
N ASP A 83 -6.36 0.91 11.61
CA ASP A 83 -7.21 0.13 10.67
C ASP A 83 -6.47 -0.85 9.73
N GLY A 84 -5.17 -1.08 9.93
CA GLY A 84 -4.38 -1.98 9.07
C GLY A 84 -3.01 -1.38 8.76
N SER A 85 -1.95 -2.07 9.17
CA SER A 85 -0.60 -1.51 9.22
C SER A 85 0.00 -1.28 7.82
N PHE A 86 -0.19 -0.07 7.28
CA PHE A 86 0.50 0.38 6.07
C PHE A 86 2.03 0.33 6.20
N ARG A 87 2.56 0.42 7.43
CA ARG A 87 3.98 0.23 7.73
C ARG A 87 4.53 -1.06 7.11
N SER A 88 3.81 -2.18 7.26
CA SER A 88 4.26 -3.48 6.74
C SER A 88 4.32 -3.48 5.21
N ALA A 89 3.27 -3.02 4.54
CA ALA A 89 3.21 -2.95 3.08
C ALA A 89 4.24 -1.96 2.51
N THR A 90 4.40 -0.79 3.15
CA THR A 90 5.43 0.20 2.80
C THR A 90 6.83 -0.40 2.93
N THR A 91 7.17 -1.02 4.06
CA THR A 91 8.50 -1.61 4.28
C THR A 91 8.82 -2.70 3.27
N GLN A 92 7.89 -3.62 3.02
CA GLN A 92 8.08 -4.68 2.04
C GLN A 92 8.29 -4.10 0.63
N ARG A 93 7.53 -3.06 0.28
CA ARG A 93 7.57 -2.53 -1.08
C ARG A 93 8.80 -1.67 -1.36
N LEU A 94 9.26 -0.92 -0.36
CA LEU A 94 10.39 0.00 -0.47
C LEU A 94 11.75 -0.65 -0.23
N PHE A 95 11.80 -1.86 0.31
CA PHE A 95 13.05 -2.63 0.44
C PHE A 95 13.86 -2.60 -0.87
N PRO A 96 15.18 -2.32 -0.83
CA PRO A 96 16.05 -2.28 0.36
C PRO A 96 16.24 -0.89 1.00
N ARG A 97 15.42 0.11 0.68
CA ARG A 97 15.52 1.47 1.26
C ARG A 97 15.34 1.42 2.77
N GLU A 98 16.08 2.28 3.46
CA GLU A 98 15.86 2.51 4.89
C GLU A 98 14.69 3.46 5.10
N ILE A 99 13.86 3.16 6.09
CA ILE A 99 12.59 3.86 6.34
C ILE A 99 12.48 4.15 7.82
N ALA A 100 12.20 5.40 8.17
CA ALA A 100 11.88 5.83 9.52
C ALA A 100 10.45 6.38 9.55
N PHE A 101 9.63 5.91 10.47
CA PHE A 101 8.23 6.34 10.61
C PHE A 101 8.09 7.37 11.72
N GLY A 102 7.18 8.33 11.56
CA GLY A 102 7.01 9.45 12.50
C GLY A 102 6.68 9.06 13.96
N ASP A 103 6.24 7.82 14.20
CA ASP A 103 6.00 7.24 15.53
C ASP A 103 7.19 6.43 16.09
N ASP A 104 8.30 6.33 15.35
CA ASP A 104 9.51 5.70 15.84
C ASP A 104 10.19 6.58 16.91
N LYS A 105 10.65 5.97 18.01
CA LYS A 105 11.22 6.69 19.18
C LYS A 105 12.38 7.61 18.81
N ASN A 106 13.17 7.25 17.81
CA ASN A 106 14.35 7.95 17.34
C ASN A 106 14.11 8.76 16.05
N PHE A 107 12.85 8.95 15.62
CA PHE A 107 12.54 9.63 14.36
C PHE A 107 13.18 11.03 14.26
N ALA A 108 13.04 11.84 15.31
CA ALA A 108 13.57 13.21 15.32
C ALA A 108 15.12 13.23 15.30
N GLU A 109 15.77 12.33 16.02
CA GLU A 109 17.22 12.19 16.04
C GLU A 109 17.75 11.75 14.66
N LEU A 110 17.09 10.77 14.03
CA LEU A 110 17.42 10.33 12.67
C LEU A 110 17.22 11.46 11.66
N LEU A 111 16.11 12.21 11.75
CA LEU A 111 15.82 13.30 10.83
C LEU A 111 16.88 14.40 10.89
N ASN A 112 17.38 14.73 12.08
CA ASN A 112 18.41 15.76 12.27
C ASN A 112 19.83 15.27 11.90
N SER A 113 20.13 13.97 12.07
CA SER A 113 21.48 13.42 11.86
C SER A 113 21.79 13.03 10.41
N GLN A 114 20.77 12.84 9.56
CA GLN A 114 20.92 12.27 8.22
C GLN A 114 21.05 13.31 7.10
N TRP A 115 21.21 14.59 7.46
CA TRP A 115 21.38 15.66 6.48
C TRP A 115 22.75 15.54 5.78
N GLY A 116 22.73 15.30 4.47
CA GLY A 116 23.91 15.36 3.60
C GLY A 116 24.78 14.10 3.53
N THR A 117 24.45 13.01 4.24
CA THR A 117 25.24 11.77 4.20
C THR A 117 24.81 10.81 3.09
N ARG A 118 23.52 10.80 2.72
CA ARG A 118 22.93 9.98 1.65
C ARG A 118 21.64 10.61 1.12
N PRO A 119 21.11 10.16 -0.04
CA PRO A 119 19.84 10.67 -0.56
C PRO A 119 18.72 10.46 0.44
N THR A 120 18.15 11.55 0.95
CA THR A 120 17.14 11.52 2.00
C THR A 120 15.89 12.24 1.53
N PHE A 121 14.74 11.63 1.77
CA PHE A 121 13.45 12.16 1.35
C PHE A 121 12.47 12.19 2.52
N PHE A 122 11.69 13.26 2.59
CA PHE A 122 10.60 13.39 3.54
C PHE A 122 9.27 13.27 2.81
N VAL A 123 8.45 12.32 3.24
CA VAL A 123 7.10 12.12 2.74
C VAL A 123 6.14 12.91 3.63
N PHE A 124 5.41 13.83 3.02
CA PHE A 124 4.42 14.65 3.69
C PHE A 124 3.01 14.32 3.20
N SER A 125 2.03 14.70 4.02
CA SER A 125 0.64 14.80 3.58
C SER A 125 0.02 16.10 4.07
N ASN A 126 -1.17 16.44 3.60
CA ASN A 126 -1.93 17.60 4.11
C ASN A 126 -2.07 17.63 5.65
N GLN A 127 -2.08 16.45 6.29
CA GLN A 127 -2.21 16.29 7.74
C GLN A 127 -0.88 15.99 8.45
N TRP A 128 0.19 15.76 7.69
CA TRP A 128 1.49 15.37 8.22
C TRP A 128 2.56 16.29 7.67
N HIS A 129 2.92 17.28 8.48
CA HIS A 129 4.11 18.10 8.31
C HIS A 129 4.35 18.66 6.89
N PRO A 130 3.34 19.25 6.21
CA PRO A 130 3.53 19.82 4.86
C PRO A 130 4.58 20.94 4.83
N GLN A 131 4.78 21.64 5.94
CA GLN A 131 5.75 22.72 6.08
C GLN A 131 7.22 22.29 5.89
N TYR A 132 7.54 21.00 6.07
CA TYR A 132 8.91 20.51 5.91
C TYR A 132 9.40 20.55 4.45
N CYS A 133 8.46 20.61 3.50
CA CYS A 133 8.76 20.71 2.07
C CYS A 133 8.52 22.10 1.48
N THR A 134 8.24 23.11 2.31
CA THR A 134 8.06 24.49 1.83
C THR A 134 9.35 25.03 1.21
N GLY A 135 9.24 25.59 0.00
CA GLY A 135 10.39 26.11 -0.75
C GLY A 135 11.26 25.05 -1.42
N LYS A 136 10.90 23.77 -1.34
CA LYS A 136 11.60 22.65 -1.98
C LYS A 136 10.84 22.14 -3.20
N THR A 137 11.54 21.44 -4.11
CA THR A 137 10.90 20.75 -5.23
C THR A 137 10.06 19.58 -4.70
N ILE A 138 8.75 19.60 -4.99
CA ILE A 138 7.80 18.58 -4.56
C ILE A 138 7.65 17.53 -5.65
N ILE A 139 7.77 16.25 -5.27
CA ILE A 139 7.48 15.10 -6.11
C ILE A 139 6.12 14.54 -5.69
N PRO A 140 5.11 14.52 -6.57
CA PRO A 140 3.78 14.00 -6.25
C PRO A 140 3.81 12.47 -6.11
N LEU A 141 3.07 11.93 -5.14
CA LEU A 141 3.03 10.49 -4.84
C LEU A 141 1.74 9.79 -5.26
N GLY A 142 1.07 10.31 -6.30
CA GLY A 142 -0.09 9.67 -6.95
C GLY A 142 -1.42 9.81 -6.21
N LEU A 143 -1.41 10.11 -4.91
CA LEU A 143 -2.61 10.48 -4.15
C LEU A 143 -2.68 11.99 -3.92
N PRO A 144 -3.88 12.60 -4.01
CA PRO A 144 -4.06 14.01 -3.71
C PRO A 144 -3.57 14.36 -2.31
N GLY A 145 -2.76 15.43 -2.20
CA GLY A 145 -2.22 15.88 -0.93
C GLY A 145 -1.08 15.04 -0.37
N PHE A 146 -0.59 14.02 -1.07
CA PHE A 146 0.64 13.29 -0.75
C PHE A 146 1.78 13.69 -1.68
N GLY A 147 2.93 13.98 -1.09
CA GLY A 147 4.13 14.33 -1.81
C GLY A 147 5.39 13.96 -1.04
N MET A 148 6.53 14.11 -1.70
CA MET A 148 7.82 14.07 -1.02
C MET A 148 8.75 15.17 -1.53
N CYS A 149 9.73 15.52 -0.70
CA CYS A 149 10.81 16.41 -1.06
C CYS A 149 12.16 15.86 -0.56
N PRO A 150 13.27 16.24 -1.20
CA PRO A 150 14.60 15.95 -0.66
C PRO A 150 14.82 16.72 0.65
N VAL A 151 15.44 16.08 1.65
CA VAL A 151 15.80 16.73 2.93
C VAL A 151 17.24 17.17 2.93
#